data_AF-A0A840CLM9-F1
#
_entry.id   AF-A0A840CLM9-F1
#
_cell.length_a   1.000
_cell.length_b   1.000
_cell.length_c   1.000
_cell.angle_alpha   90.00
_cell.angle_beta   90.00
_cell.angle_gamma   90.00
#
_symmetry.space_group_name_H-M   'P 1'
#
loop_
_entity.id
_entity.type
_entity.pdbx_description
1 polymer ?
#
loop_
_entity_poly.entity_id
_entity_poly.type
_entity_poly.pdbx_seq_one_letter_code
_entity_poly.pdbx_strand_id
1 'polypeptide(L)'
;MLRIEFNEQNISVPDSWADITLADYEKWFMHQSGERVQDVNLIAGICKIDAAMLMESPRQLYDTISGAVQFVFDTGFEPSTKVNIKGQDYFITLSDKITLGEWIDIENVLQSDSDTKISEILAIVCRPAGESYNVETTKERKELFRSLSCDMALPLLAFFLHRKKESEAILNHYSQVVAQANRFLEDTKTFVINGGGIKQLPIWQRIRFTCLTRSLEKQLSKFSDFSSIG
;
A
#
# COMPACT_ATOMS: atom_id res chain seq x y z
N MET A 1 24.17 -18.58 9.52
CA MET A 1 23.60 -19.83 10.05
C MET A 1 24.29 -20.28 11.32
N LEU A 2 23.51 -20.43 12.39
CA LEU A 2 23.95 -20.84 13.72
C LEU A 2 23.72 -22.35 13.93
N ARG A 3 24.67 -23.04 14.56
CA ARG A 3 24.58 -24.49 14.85
C ARG A 3 24.47 -24.70 16.36
N ILE A 4 23.45 -25.42 16.79
CA ILE A 4 23.23 -25.75 18.20
C ILE A 4 23.24 -27.28 18.36
N GLU A 5 24.06 -27.79 19.27
CA GLU A 5 24.05 -29.19 19.67
C GLU A 5 23.09 -29.40 20.84
N PHE A 6 22.08 -30.25 20.66
CA PHE A 6 21.12 -30.59 21.70
C PHE A 6 20.70 -32.06 21.58
N ASN A 7 20.81 -32.85 22.66
CA ASN A 7 20.49 -34.28 22.69
C ASN A 7 21.09 -35.08 21.50
N GLU A 8 22.38 -34.90 21.24
CA GLU A 8 23.11 -35.55 20.12
C GLU A 8 22.62 -35.16 18.71
N GLN A 9 21.68 -34.20 18.59
CA GLN A 9 21.21 -33.63 17.34
C GLN A 9 21.86 -32.26 17.08
N ASN A 10 22.27 -32.05 15.82
CA ASN A 10 22.75 -30.76 15.33
C ASN A 10 21.59 -29.98 14.72
N ILE A 11 21.15 -28.93 15.39
CA ILE A 11 20.10 -28.03 14.93
C ILE A 11 20.73 -26.88 14.14
N SER A 12 20.32 -26.71 12.88
CA SER A 12 20.69 -25.57 12.04
C SER A 12 19.63 -24.48 12.16
N VAL A 13 20.00 -23.35 12.76
CA VAL A 13 19.12 -22.20 12.95
C VAL A 13 19.55 -21.09 11.99
N PRO A 14 18.67 -20.64 11.08
CA PRO A 14 18.91 -19.44 10.29
C PRO A 14 19.13 -18.23 11.20
N ASP A 15 20.15 -17.41 10.92
CA ASP A 15 20.41 -16.16 11.66
C ASP A 15 20.25 -14.90 10.79
N SER A 16 19.96 -15.09 9.50
CA SER A 16 19.74 -14.03 8.54
C SER A 16 18.87 -14.48 7.37
N TRP A 17 18.35 -13.51 6.61
CA TRP A 17 17.58 -13.78 5.39
C TRP A 17 18.38 -14.48 4.27
N ALA A 18 19.71 -14.44 4.33
CA ALA A 18 20.57 -15.15 3.39
C ALA A 18 20.52 -16.68 3.58
N ASP A 19 20.17 -17.15 4.79
CA ASP A 19 20.08 -18.58 5.11
C ASP A 19 18.74 -19.21 4.69
N ILE A 20 17.75 -18.39 4.29
CA ILE A 20 16.39 -18.83 3.99
C ILE A 20 16.15 -18.73 2.48
N THR A 21 15.67 -19.81 1.87
CA THR A 21 15.29 -19.82 0.45
C THR A 21 13.88 -19.26 0.25
N LEU A 22 13.60 -18.68 -0.91
CA LEU A 22 12.26 -18.19 -1.27
C LEU A 22 11.22 -19.32 -1.23
N ALA A 23 11.61 -20.53 -1.66
CA ALA A 23 10.74 -21.70 -1.59
C ALA A 23 10.35 -22.07 -0.14
N ASP A 24 11.26 -21.88 0.82
CA ASP A 24 10.93 -22.07 2.22
C ASP A 24 10.00 -20.94 2.69
N TYR A 25 10.33 -19.68 2.41
CA TYR A 25 9.51 -18.51 2.74
C TYR A 25 8.06 -18.63 2.29
N GLU A 26 7.82 -19.03 1.04
CA GLU A 26 6.50 -19.20 0.47
C GLU A 26 5.62 -20.19 1.26
N LYS A 27 6.21 -21.26 1.81
CA LYS A 27 5.46 -22.27 2.57
C LYS A 27 4.87 -21.71 3.85
N TRP A 28 5.59 -20.90 4.60
CA TRP A 28 5.12 -20.40 5.89
C TRP A 28 4.49 -19.01 5.82
N PHE A 29 4.84 -18.18 4.83
CA PHE A 29 4.23 -16.86 4.67
C PHE A 29 2.72 -16.92 4.36
N MET A 30 2.27 -17.97 3.64
CA MET A 30 0.84 -18.18 3.36
C MET A 30 0.04 -18.66 4.58
N HIS A 31 0.72 -19.11 5.64
CA HIS A 31 0.12 -19.60 6.88
C HIS A 31 0.15 -18.50 7.95
N GLN A 32 -0.55 -17.39 7.73
CA GLN A 32 -0.79 -16.39 8.78
C GLN A 32 -1.94 -16.83 9.69
N SER A 33 -1.67 -16.98 10.97
CA SER A 33 -2.70 -17.08 12.01
C SER A 33 -2.15 -16.50 13.33
N GLY A 34 -3.03 -15.98 14.19
CA GLY A 34 -2.69 -15.07 15.29
C GLY A 34 -2.54 -15.67 16.70
N GLU A 35 -2.18 -16.95 16.86
CA GLU A 35 -2.05 -17.59 18.19
C GLU A 35 -0.59 -17.95 18.56
N ARG A 36 -0.23 -17.84 19.86
CA ARG A 36 1.11 -18.17 20.39
C ARG A 36 1.62 -19.59 20.10
N VAL A 37 0.72 -20.56 19.88
CA VAL A 37 1.08 -21.93 19.48
C VAL A 37 1.62 -21.96 18.04
N GLN A 38 1.24 -20.98 17.23
CA GLN A 38 1.68 -20.87 15.84
C GLN A 38 3.06 -20.21 15.74
N ASP A 39 3.49 -19.42 16.72
CA ASP A 39 4.87 -18.92 16.80
C ASP A 39 5.87 -20.08 16.91
N VAL A 40 5.54 -21.12 17.68
CA VAL A 40 6.35 -22.34 17.81
C VAL A 40 6.38 -23.11 16.49
N ASN A 41 5.23 -23.28 15.82
CA ASN A 41 5.17 -23.96 14.52
C ASN A 41 5.91 -23.19 13.42
N LEU A 42 5.86 -21.86 13.45
CA LEU A 42 6.56 -20.98 12.53
C LEU A 42 8.08 -21.11 12.74
N ILE A 43 8.56 -20.98 13.98
CA ILE A 43 9.97 -21.15 14.32
C ILE A 43 10.45 -22.55 13.95
N ALA A 44 9.65 -23.58 14.22
CA ALA A 44 9.94 -24.95 13.85
C ALA A 44 10.06 -25.13 12.33
N GLY A 45 9.14 -24.53 11.56
CA GLY A 45 9.18 -24.52 10.10
C GLY A 45 10.42 -23.80 9.52
N ILE A 46 10.79 -22.65 10.09
CA ILE A 46 11.98 -21.88 9.69
C ILE A 46 13.26 -22.66 9.97
N CYS A 47 13.35 -23.29 11.15
CA CYS A 47 14.54 -24.07 11.55
C CYS A 47 14.53 -25.51 11.03
N LYS A 48 13.46 -25.95 10.36
CA LYS A 48 13.26 -27.32 9.87
C LYS A 48 13.39 -28.38 10.98
N ILE A 49 12.86 -28.05 12.15
CA ILE A 49 12.81 -28.94 13.32
C ILE A 49 11.37 -29.38 13.60
N ASP A 50 11.23 -30.48 14.34
CA ASP A 50 9.91 -30.93 14.78
C ASP A 50 9.35 -30.00 15.86
N ALA A 51 8.10 -29.55 15.68
CA ALA A 51 7.43 -28.66 16.62
C ALA A 51 7.22 -29.33 17.99
N ALA A 52 6.99 -30.65 18.01
CA ALA A 52 6.86 -31.39 19.27
C ALA A 52 8.18 -31.40 20.05
N MET A 53 9.31 -31.59 19.36
CA MET A 53 10.65 -31.49 19.96
C MET A 53 10.90 -30.10 20.55
N LEU A 54 10.53 -29.03 19.83
CA LEU A 54 10.68 -27.67 20.32
C LEU A 54 9.82 -27.40 21.57
N MET A 55 8.62 -27.96 21.64
CA MET A 55 7.71 -27.86 22.80
C MET A 55 8.24 -28.61 24.05
N GLU A 56 8.93 -29.73 23.85
CA GLU A 56 9.55 -30.52 24.93
C GLU A 56 10.94 -30.01 25.32
N SER A 57 11.51 -29.08 24.55
CA SER A 57 12.85 -28.57 24.77
C SER A 57 12.98 -27.63 25.97
N PRO A 58 14.19 -27.50 26.56
CA PRO A 58 14.43 -26.55 27.63
C PRO A 58 14.16 -25.11 27.17
N ARG A 59 13.56 -24.31 28.06
CA ARG A 59 13.25 -22.90 27.79
C ARG A 59 14.43 -22.09 27.26
N GLN A 60 15.64 -22.35 27.76
CA GLN A 60 16.86 -21.67 27.28
C GLN A 60 17.16 -21.94 25.80
N LEU A 61 16.90 -23.17 25.31
CA LEU A 61 17.08 -23.51 23.90
C LEU A 61 16.06 -22.75 23.05
N TYR A 62 14.80 -22.75 23.47
CA TYR A 62 13.75 -21.99 22.80
C TYR A 62 14.07 -20.49 22.75
N ASP A 63 14.47 -19.89 23.86
CA ASP A 63 14.83 -18.46 23.94
C ASP A 63 16.00 -18.13 22.98
N THR A 64 16.98 -19.04 22.86
CA THR A 64 18.12 -18.88 21.93
C THR A 64 17.68 -18.95 20.47
N ILE A 65 16.86 -19.95 20.10
CA ILE A 65 16.34 -20.10 18.74
C ILE A 65 15.42 -18.94 18.37
N SER A 66 14.51 -18.57 19.28
CA SER A 66 13.57 -17.46 19.07
C SER A 66 14.30 -16.13 18.90
N GLY A 67 15.35 -15.88 19.70
CA GLY A 67 16.20 -14.70 19.53
C GLY A 67 16.94 -14.69 18.19
N ALA A 68 17.46 -15.83 17.75
CA ALA A 68 18.13 -15.95 16.46
C ALA A 68 17.19 -15.73 15.27
N VAL A 69 15.93 -16.16 15.35
CA VAL A 69 14.93 -16.03 14.28
C VAL A 69 14.20 -14.68 14.30
N GLN A 70 14.47 -13.82 15.28
CA GLN A 70 13.78 -12.54 15.44
C GLN A 70 13.90 -11.61 14.21
N PHE A 71 14.98 -11.73 13.41
CA PHE A 71 15.15 -10.96 12.17
C PHE A 71 14.02 -11.17 11.15
N VAL A 72 13.29 -12.29 11.23
CA VAL A 72 12.17 -12.60 10.33
C VAL A 72 11.02 -11.61 10.50
N PHE A 73 10.90 -11.01 11.68
CA PHE A 73 9.91 -9.97 11.96
C PHE A 73 10.38 -8.56 11.58
N ASP A 74 11.66 -8.40 11.23
CA ASP A 74 12.16 -7.15 10.69
C ASP A 74 11.82 -7.06 9.19
N THR A 75 10.95 -6.11 8.85
CA THR A 75 10.36 -5.96 7.51
C THR A 75 10.96 -4.79 6.71
N GLY A 76 12.05 -4.20 7.19
CA GLY A 76 12.70 -3.03 6.60
C GLY A 76 13.60 -3.33 5.40
N PHE A 77 13.04 -3.89 4.31
CA PHE A 77 13.81 -4.07 3.08
C PHE A 77 13.79 -2.82 2.21
N GLU A 78 14.97 -2.40 1.77
CA GLU A 78 15.11 -1.40 0.71
C GLU A 78 14.62 -1.98 -0.63
N PRO A 79 13.66 -1.34 -1.32
CA PRO A 79 13.19 -1.76 -2.63
C PRO A 79 14.30 -1.89 -3.68
N SER A 80 14.33 -3.00 -4.41
CA SER A 80 15.23 -3.18 -5.56
C SER A 80 14.45 -3.60 -6.80
N THR A 81 14.90 -3.11 -7.96
CA THR A 81 14.39 -3.53 -9.28
C THR A 81 15.30 -4.51 -10.00
N LYS A 82 16.45 -4.85 -9.39
CA LYS A 82 17.47 -5.71 -9.97
C LYS A 82 17.97 -6.75 -8.98
N VAL A 83 18.37 -7.90 -9.51
CA VAL A 83 19.04 -8.95 -8.74
C VAL A 83 20.09 -9.61 -9.62
N ASN A 84 21.26 -9.93 -9.03
CA ASN A 84 22.28 -10.73 -9.70
C ASN A 84 22.16 -12.18 -9.24
N ILE A 85 21.94 -13.10 -10.18
CA ILE A 85 21.80 -14.52 -9.89
C ILE A 85 22.88 -15.26 -10.68
N LYS A 86 23.85 -15.83 -9.97
CA LYS A 86 24.98 -16.59 -10.55
C LYS A 86 25.75 -15.80 -11.64
N GLY A 87 25.93 -14.49 -11.45
CA GLY A 87 26.65 -13.62 -12.38
C GLY A 87 25.80 -13.05 -13.52
N GLN A 88 24.52 -13.41 -13.61
CA GLN A 88 23.57 -12.84 -14.57
C GLN A 88 22.64 -11.85 -13.89
N ASP A 89 22.50 -10.66 -14.46
CA ASP A 89 21.56 -9.65 -13.96
C ASP A 89 20.14 -9.88 -14.49
N TYR A 90 19.17 -9.80 -13.59
CA TYR A 90 17.74 -9.84 -13.85
C TYR A 90 17.11 -8.53 -13.38
N PHE A 91 16.14 -8.03 -14.14
CA PHE A 91 15.48 -6.75 -13.93
C PHE A 91 13.96 -6.94 -13.91
N ILE A 92 13.28 -6.24 -13.01
CA ILE A 92 11.82 -6.16 -13.01
C ILE A 92 11.37 -5.38 -14.24
N THR A 93 10.53 -6.02 -15.06
CA THR A 93 9.85 -5.38 -16.18
C THR A 93 8.76 -4.46 -15.62
N LEU A 94 8.87 -3.17 -15.93
CA LEU A 94 7.90 -2.16 -15.51
C LEU A 94 6.55 -2.34 -16.24
N SER A 95 5.47 -1.93 -15.60
CA SER A 95 4.08 -2.18 -16.04
C SER A 95 3.74 -1.60 -17.42
N ASP A 96 4.46 -0.56 -17.87
CA ASP A 96 4.31 0.04 -19.20
C ASP A 96 4.78 -0.88 -20.34
N LYS A 97 5.48 -1.97 -20.02
CA LYS A 97 6.06 -2.92 -20.97
C LYS A 97 5.51 -4.34 -20.82
N ILE A 98 4.56 -4.56 -19.91
CA ILE A 98 3.93 -5.86 -19.71
C ILE A 98 2.99 -6.16 -20.88
N THR A 99 3.12 -7.33 -21.48
CA THR A 99 2.24 -7.78 -22.57
C THR A 99 0.91 -8.33 -22.03
N LEU A 100 -0.14 -8.38 -22.85
CA LEU A 100 -1.42 -8.96 -22.43
C LEU A 100 -1.28 -10.43 -21.98
N GLY A 101 -0.42 -11.21 -22.66
CA GLY A 101 -0.16 -12.59 -22.29
C GLY A 101 0.46 -12.71 -20.90
N GLU A 102 1.47 -11.89 -20.61
CA GLU A 102 2.08 -11.80 -19.28
C GLU A 102 1.07 -11.40 -18.20
N TRP A 103 0.20 -10.43 -18.50
CA TRP A 103 -0.83 -9.99 -17.57
C TRP A 103 -1.83 -11.11 -17.25
N ILE A 104 -2.30 -11.84 -18.27
CA ILE A 104 -3.18 -13.00 -18.09
C ILE A 104 -2.50 -14.07 -17.24
N ASP A 105 -1.21 -14.35 -17.49
CA ASP A 105 -0.48 -15.35 -16.74
C ASP A 105 -0.28 -14.95 -15.28
N ILE A 106 0.04 -13.68 -15.00
CA ILE A 106 0.12 -13.15 -13.62
C ILE A 106 -1.23 -13.28 -12.91
N GLU A 107 -2.33 -12.93 -13.57
CA GLU A 107 -3.67 -13.03 -12.99
C GLU A 107 -4.04 -14.48 -12.69
N ASN A 108 -3.73 -15.41 -13.60
CA ASN A 108 -3.93 -16.85 -13.39
C ASN A 108 -3.14 -17.36 -12.18
N VAL A 109 -1.89 -16.92 -12.00
CA VAL A 109 -1.07 -17.28 -10.84
C VAL A 109 -1.69 -16.75 -9.55
N LEU A 110 -2.12 -15.49 -9.53
CA LEU A 110 -2.75 -14.88 -8.35
C LEU A 110 -4.04 -15.61 -7.92
N GLN A 111 -4.86 -15.99 -8.90
CA GLN A 111 -6.13 -16.72 -8.69
C GLN A 111 -5.95 -18.20 -8.38
N SER A 112 -4.78 -18.79 -8.66
CA SER A 112 -4.51 -20.20 -8.37
C SER A 112 -4.40 -20.49 -6.86
N ASP A 113 -4.52 -21.75 -6.47
CA ASP A 113 -4.20 -22.23 -5.11
C ASP A 113 -2.72 -22.65 -4.97
N SER A 114 -1.85 -22.16 -5.87
CA SER A 114 -0.42 -22.49 -5.84
C SER A 114 0.25 -21.93 -4.57
N ASP A 115 1.06 -22.75 -3.91
CA ASP A 115 1.91 -22.28 -2.80
C ASP A 115 3.11 -21.47 -3.31
N THR A 116 3.40 -21.49 -4.62
CA THR A 116 4.60 -20.87 -5.23
C THR A 116 4.31 -19.59 -6.02
N LYS A 117 3.30 -18.83 -5.60
CA LYS A 117 2.83 -17.62 -6.29
C LYS A 117 3.92 -16.57 -6.46
N ILE A 118 4.74 -16.35 -5.44
CA ILE A 118 5.75 -15.30 -5.45
C ILE A 118 6.83 -15.65 -6.48
N SER A 119 7.32 -16.87 -6.43
CA SER A 119 8.32 -17.39 -7.37
C SER A 119 7.82 -17.39 -8.81
N GLU A 120 6.55 -17.75 -9.03
CA GLU A 120 5.92 -17.72 -10.36
C GLU A 120 5.80 -16.29 -10.90
N ILE A 121 5.32 -15.35 -10.08
CA ILE A 121 5.21 -13.94 -10.49
C ILE A 121 6.60 -13.37 -10.80
N LEU A 122 7.59 -13.59 -9.94
CA LEU A 122 8.97 -13.15 -10.17
C LEU A 122 9.54 -13.75 -11.46
N ALA A 123 9.24 -15.02 -11.76
CA ALA A 123 9.66 -15.65 -13.02
C ALA A 123 9.05 -14.99 -14.26
N ILE A 124 7.85 -14.42 -14.16
CA ILE A 124 7.21 -13.69 -15.28
C ILE A 124 7.81 -12.29 -15.40
N VAL A 125 7.94 -11.55 -14.30
CA VAL A 125 8.27 -10.11 -14.33
C VAL A 125 9.77 -9.80 -14.31
N CYS A 126 10.59 -10.65 -13.70
CA CYS A 126 12.04 -10.45 -13.58
C CYS A 126 12.79 -11.18 -14.70
N ARG A 127 13.42 -10.43 -15.61
CA ARG A 127 14.11 -10.99 -16.80
C ARG A 127 15.47 -10.33 -17.03
N PRO A 128 16.43 -11.04 -17.66
CA PRO A 128 17.60 -10.43 -18.25
C PRO A 128 17.24 -9.30 -19.23
N ALA A 129 18.14 -8.34 -19.35
CA ALA A 129 17.96 -7.22 -20.27
C ALA A 129 17.84 -7.71 -21.73
N GLY A 130 16.75 -7.31 -22.40
CA GLY A 130 16.51 -7.67 -23.80
C GLY A 130 15.86 -9.03 -24.02
N GLU A 131 15.55 -9.79 -22.96
CA GLU A 131 14.80 -11.04 -23.10
C GLU A 131 13.29 -10.77 -23.28
N SER A 132 12.71 -11.31 -24.35
CA SER A 132 11.27 -11.31 -24.59
C SER A 132 10.57 -12.38 -23.75
N TYR A 133 9.30 -12.17 -23.42
CA TYR A 133 8.53 -13.15 -22.68
C TYR A 133 8.38 -14.48 -23.43
N ASN A 134 8.59 -15.58 -22.70
CA ASN A 134 8.41 -16.93 -23.19
C ASN A 134 8.00 -17.86 -22.04
N VAL A 135 6.87 -18.53 -22.20
CA VAL A 135 6.26 -19.43 -21.19
C VAL A 135 7.20 -20.57 -20.78
N GLU A 136 7.99 -21.13 -21.71
CA GLU A 136 8.92 -22.22 -21.39
C GLU A 136 10.07 -21.73 -20.50
N THR A 137 10.62 -20.55 -20.80
CA THR A 137 11.68 -19.95 -19.95
C THR A 137 11.18 -19.60 -18.55
N THR A 138 9.89 -19.26 -18.42
CA THR A 138 9.27 -18.93 -17.13
C THR A 138 9.26 -20.14 -16.19
N LYS A 139 9.05 -21.37 -16.70
CA LYS A 139 9.07 -22.60 -15.87
C LYS A 139 10.45 -22.85 -15.26
N GLU A 140 11.50 -22.73 -16.06
CA GLU A 140 12.88 -22.88 -15.57
C GLU A 140 13.26 -21.75 -14.61
N ARG A 141 12.84 -20.52 -14.93
CA ARG A 141 13.10 -19.32 -14.13
C ARG A 141 12.39 -19.38 -12.78
N LYS A 142 11.21 -20.00 -12.70
CA LYS A 142 10.50 -20.27 -11.44
C LYS A 142 11.38 -21.05 -10.48
N GLU A 143 11.95 -22.17 -10.91
CA GLU A 143 12.81 -22.99 -10.04
C GLU A 143 14.09 -22.24 -9.63
N LEU A 144 14.62 -21.40 -10.52
CA LEU A 144 15.74 -20.51 -10.22
C LEU A 144 15.38 -19.53 -9.09
N PHE A 145 14.23 -18.85 -9.16
CA PHE A 145 13.79 -17.94 -8.09
C PHE A 145 13.44 -18.67 -6.80
N ARG A 146 12.86 -19.87 -6.87
CA ARG A 146 12.58 -20.71 -5.68
C ARG A 146 13.84 -21.01 -4.87
N SER A 147 14.95 -21.26 -5.56
CA SER A 147 16.24 -21.53 -4.94
C SER A 147 16.98 -20.29 -4.42
N LEU A 148 16.48 -19.09 -4.73
CA LEU A 148 17.10 -17.83 -4.35
C LEU A 148 16.95 -17.57 -2.85
N SER A 149 17.96 -16.98 -2.23
CA SER A 149 17.88 -16.56 -0.83
C SER A 149 16.99 -15.33 -0.66
N CYS A 150 16.37 -15.21 0.52
CA CYS A 150 15.40 -14.16 0.80
C CYS A 150 16.02 -12.76 0.87
N ASP A 151 17.28 -12.64 1.27
CA ASP A 151 18.02 -11.37 1.23
C ASP A 151 18.10 -10.77 -0.18
N MET A 152 18.09 -11.62 -1.21
CA MET A 152 18.04 -11.21 -2.62
C MET A 152 16.62 -11.08 -3.17
N ALA A 153 15.70 -11.97 -2.75
CA ALA A 153 14.33 -12.00 -3.26
C ALA A 153 13.41 -10.94 -2.64
N LEU A 154 13.48 -10.73 -1.32
CA LEU A 154 12.58 -9.84 -0.59
C LEU A 154 12.72 -8.36 -1.00
N PRO A 155 13.91 -7.81 -1.35
CA PRO A 155 14.01 -6.48 -1.94
C PRO A 155 13.19 -6.30 -3.24
N LEU A 156 13.07 -7.35 -4.06
CA LEU A 156 12.24 -7.32 -5.27
C LEU A 156 10.75 -7.24 -4.93
N LEU A 157 10.32 -7.92 -3.86
CA LEU A 157 8.95 -7.85 -3.37
C LEU A 157 8.66 -6.49 -2.71
N ALA A 158 9.62 -5.96 -1.95
CA ALA A 158 9.55 -4.65 -1.35
C ALA A 158 9.32 -3.57 -2.41
N PHE A 159 9.88 -3.72 -3.63
CA PHE A 159 9.57 -2.85 -4.75
C PHE A 159 8.08 -2.85 -5.12
N PHE A 160 7.44 -4.00 -5.29
CA PHE A 160 6.01 -4.05 -5.61
C PHE A 160 5.14 -3.47 -4.49
N LEU A 161 5.47 -3.77 -3.23
CA LEU A 161 4.75 -3.22 -2.08
C LEU A 161 4.91 -1.70 -1.98
N HIS A 162 6.12 -1.19 -2.22
CA HIS A 162 6.39 0.23 -2.26
C HIS A 162 5.58 0.92 -3.37
N ARG A 163 5.60 0.36 -4.59
CA ARG A 163 4.82 0.87 -5.73
C ARG A 163 3.31 0.88 -5.47
N LYS A 164 2.79 -0.17 -4.82
CA LYS A 164 1.38 -0.21 -4.41
C LYS A 164 1.05 0.96 -3.48
N LYS A 165 1.88 1.17 -2.45
CA LYS A 165 1.69 2.26 -1.47
C LYS A 165 1.76 3.64 -2.14
N GLU A 166 2.71 3.85 -3.04
CA GLU A 166 2.81 5.08 -3.84
C GLU A 166 1.55 5.29 -4.69
N SER A 167 1.09 4.25 -5.39
CA SER A 167 -0.11 4.30 -6.23
C SER A 167 -1.36 4.63 -5.42
N GLU A 168 -1.56 3.98 -4.27
CA GLU A 168 -2.68 4.25 -3.36
C GLU A 168 -2.67 5.69 -2.85
N ALA A 169 -1.50 6.24 -2.52
CA ALA A 169 -1.37 7.63 -2.11
C ALA A 169 -1.80 8.61 -3.23
N ILE A 170 -1.36 8.36 -4.47
CA ILE A 170 -1.74 9.18 -5.63
C ILE A 170 -3.25 9.10 -5.89
N LEU A 171 -3.84 7.89 -5.85
CA LEU A 171 -5.27 7.69 -6.05
C LEU A 171 -6.12 8.37 -4.98
N ASN A 172 -5.67 8.33 -3.72
CA ASN A 172 -6.32 9.03 -2.62
C ASN A 172 -6.30 10.55 -2.84
N HIS A 173 -5.16 11.12 -3.24
CA HIS A 173 -5.06 12.54 -3.55
C HIS A 173 -5.97 12.94 -4.71
N TYR A 174 -5.99 12.16 -5.80
CA TYR A 174 -6.89 12.42 -6.93
C TYR A 174 -8.36 12.40 -6.48
N SER A 175 -8.76 11.41 -5.69
CA SER A 175 -10.13 11.30 -5.17
C SER A 175 -10.53 12.50 -4.30
N GLN A 176 -9.60 13.01 -3.48
CA GLN A 176 -9.83 14.23 -2.69
C GLN A 176 -10.03 15.46 -3.58
N VAL A 177 -9.20 15.62 -4.62
CA VAL A 177 -9.31 16.74 -5.57
C VAL A 177 -10.64 16.70 -6.32
N VAL A 178 -11.05 15.54 -6.82
CA VAL A 178 -12.35 15.35 -7.49
C VAL A 178 -13.50 15.67 -6.53
N ALA A 179 -13.45 15.19 -5.28
CA ALA A 179 -14.47 15.48 -4.28
C ALA A 179 -14.56 16.99 -3.97
N GLN A 180 -13.41 17.67 -3.89
CA GLN A 180 -13.36 19.11 -3.67
C GLN A 180 -13.92 19.89 -4.88
N ALA A 181 -13.57 19.50 -6.11
CA ALA A 181 -14.13 20.10 -7.32
C ALA A 181 -15.66 19.94 -7.39
N ASN A 182 -16.17 18.76 -7.04
CA ASN A 182 -17.61 18.52 -6.96
C ASN A 182 -18.29 19.40 -5.91
N ARG A 183 -17.68 19.58 -4.73
CA ARG A 183 -18.19 20.51 -3.71
C ARG A 183 -18.22 21.94 -4.23
N PHE A 184 -17.15 22.41 -4.89
CA PHE A 184 -17.13 23.75 -5.48
C PHE A 184 -18.22 23.94 -6.53
N LEU A 185 -18.49 22.92 -7.36
CA LEU A 185 -19.58 22.98 -8.34
C LEU A 185 -20.95 23.08 -7.66
N GLU A 186 -21.21 22.26 -6.64
CA GLU A 186 -22.46 22.32 -5.86
C GLU A 186 -22.62 23.63 -5.11
N ASP A 187 -21.55 24.14 -4.48
CA ASP A 187 -21.53 25.44 -3.83
C ASP A 187 -21.81 26.54 -4.84
N THR A 188 -21.19 26.51 -6.03
CA THR A 188 -21.43 27.51 -7.09
C THR A 188 -22.88 27.48 -7.57
N LYS A 189 -23.45 26.29 -7.82
CA LYS A 189 -24.89 26.15 -8.14
C LYS A 189 -25.76 26.71 -7.03
N THR A 190 -25.42 26.39 -5.79
CA THR A 190 -26.14 26.85 -4.59
C THR A 190 -26.06 28.37 -4.45
N PHE A 191 -24.90 29.00 -4.69
CA PHE A 191 -24.74 30.45 -4.70
C PHE A 191 -25.52 31.12 -5.83
N VAL A 192 -25.58 30.51 -7.02
CA VAL A 192 -26.39 31.00 -8.14
C VAL A 192 -27.89 30.96 -7.81
N ILE A 193 -28.36 29.85 -7.22
CA ILE A 193 -29.77 29.71 -6.77
C ILE A 193 -30.07 30.68 -5.62
N ASN A 194 -29.17 30.78 -4.64
CA ASN A 194 -29.30 31.61 -3.45
C ASN A 194 -28.88 33.08 -3.67
N GLY A 195 -28.60 33.48 -4.91
CA GLY A 195 -28.37 34.88 -5.32
C GLY A 195 -29.55 35.84 -5.08
N GLY A 196 -30.56 35.42 -4.31
CA GLY A 196 -31.64 36.24 -3.78
C GLY A 196 -31.18 37.42 -2.94
N GLY A 197 -29.99 37.35 -2.29
CA GLY A 197 -29.40 38.49 -1.58
C GLY A 197 -29.10 39.69 -2.50
N ILE A 198 -28.65 39.43 -3.73
CA ILE A 198 -28.42 40.46 -4.76
C ILE A 198 -29.76 41.02 -5.28
N LYS A 199 -30.84 40.22 -5.28
CA LYS A 199 -32.19 40.69 -5.63
C LYS A 199 -32.87 41.50 -4.52
N GLN A 200 -32.54 41.26 -3.25
CA GLN A 200 -33.11 41.96 -2.10
C GLN A 200 -32.41 43.30 -1.80
N LEU A 201 -31.13 43.44 -2.13
CA LEU A 201 -30.36 44.69 -1.97
C LEU A 201 -31.05 45.91 -2.63
N PRO A 202 -31.50 45.87 -3.90
CA PRO A 202 -32.24 46.95 -4.53
C PRO A 202 -33.55 47.27 -3.83
N ILE A 203 -34.25 46.26 -3.32
CA ILE A 203 -35.55 46.41 -2.64
C ILE A 203 -35.36 47.17 -1.33
N TRP A 204 -34.38 46.79 -0.52
CA TRP A 204 -34.05 47.48 0.73
C TRP A 204 -33.57 48.91 0.52
N GLN A 205 -32.77 49.15 -0.53
CA GLN A 205 -32.39 50.52 -0.91
C GLN A 205 -33.60 51.37 -1.29
N ARG A 206 -34.58 50.81 -2.01
CA ARG A 206 -35.82 51.50 -2.40
C ARG A 206 -36.71 51.82 -1.20
N ILE A 207 -36.85 50.89 -0.26
CA ILE A 207 -37.60 51.10 1.00
C ILE A 207 -36.93 52.21 1.82
N ARG A 208 -35.60 52.16 1.98
CA ARG A 208 -34.84 53.16 2.73
C ARG A 208 -34.97 54.54 2.11
N PHE A 209 -34.86 54.67 0.78
CA PHE A 209 -35.07 55.94 0.08
C PHE A 209 -36.47 56.49 0.34
N THR A 210 -37.50 55.66 0.17
CA THR A 210 -38.91 56.08 0.38
C THR A 210 -39.18 56.55 1.80
N CYS A 211 -38.65 55.84 2.81
CA CYS A 211 -38.77 56.26 4.21
C CYS A 211 -38.05 57.59 4.49
N LEU A 212 -36.85 57.78 3.93
CA LEU A 212 -36.10 59.04 4.07
C LEU A 212 -36.86 60.21 3.42
N THR A 213 -37.39 60.03 2.22
CA THR A 213 -38.17 61.07 1.53
C THR A 213 -39.41 61.45 2.32
N ARG A 214 -40.18 60.49 2.82
CA ARG A 214 -41.36 60.76 3.69
C ARG A 214 -40.99 61.45 4.99
N SER A 215 -39.84 61.09 5.58
CA SER A 215 -39.35 61.73 6.80
C SER A 215 -38.98 63.20 6.55
N LEU A 216 -38.28 63.47 5.44
CA LEU A 216 -37.92 64.82 5.01
C LEU A 216 -39.14 65.66 4.64
N GLU A 217 -40.11 65.11 3.91
CA GLU A 217 -41.38 65.78 3.61
C GLU A 217 -42.12 66.18 4.90
N LYS A 218 -42.19 65.27 5.89
CA LYS A 218 -42.81 65.55 7.19
C LYS A 218 -42.04 66.59 8.02
N GLN A 219 -40.71 66.68 7.86
CA GLN A 219 -39.94 67.73 8.49
C GLN A 219 -40.14 69.07 7.79
N LEU A 220 -40.18 69.10 6.46
CA LEU A 220 -40.42 70.31 5.67
C LEU A 220 -41.84 70.85 5.84
N SER A 221 -42.86 70.00 5.99
CA SER A 221 -44.24 70.42 6.25
C SER A 221 -44.39 71.16 7.59
N LYS A 222 -43.55 70.84 8.58
CA LYS A 222 -43.52 71.60 9.85
C LYS A 222 -42.99 73.03 9.67
N PHE A 223 -42.23 73.28 8.61
CA PHE A 223 -41.70 74.60 8.29
C PHE A 223 -42.56 75.34 7.25
N SER A 224 -43.45 74.67 6.51
CA SER A 224 -44.39 75.36 5.60
C SER A 224 -45.50 76.09 6.34
N ASP A 225 -45.96 75.56 7.47
CA ASP A 225 -47.03 76.16 8.29
C ASP A 225 -46.58 77.43 9.05
N PHE A 226 -45.27 77.72 9.07
CA PHE A 226 -44.72 78.96 9.63
C PHE A 226 -44.64 80.12 8.62
N SER A 227 -45.03 79.91 7.36
CA SER A 227 -44.92 80.93 6.30
C SER A 227 -46.20 81.73 6.04
N SER A 228 -47.28 81.52 6.82
CA SER A 228 -48.57 82.22 6.67
C SER A 228 -48.96 83.12 7.84
N ILE A 229 -48.00 83.51 8.70
CA ILE A 229 -48.16 84.65 9.62
C ILE A 229 -47.12 85.70 9.23
N GLY A 230 -47.51 86.53 8.27
CA GLY A 230 -46.87 87.78 7.88
C GLY A 230 -47.97 88.78 7.53
#